data_AF-A0A397INT0-F1
#
_entry.id   AF-A0A397INT0-F1
#
_cell.length_a   1.000
_cell.length_b   1.000
_cell.length_c   1.000
_cell.angle_alpha   90.00
_cell.angle_beta   90.00
_cell.angle_gamma   90.00
#
_symmetry.space_group_name_H-M   'P 1'
#
loop_
_entity.id
_entity.type
_entity.pdbx_description
1 polymer ?
#
loop_
_entity_poly.entity_id
_entity_poly.type
_entity_poly.pdbx_seq_one_letter_code
_entity_poly.pdbx_strand_id
1 'polypeptide(L)'
;MSQIHTLSDIDEGNKLGNFPSNRYPPSRTELENHLSQANQDYKTAIDYGNQIADYNKLLLDKCSSQVKIESIFIIIDIKLRMSQIHTLSDIDEGNKLGNFPSNRYPPSRTELENHLSQANQDYKTAIDYGNQIADYNKLLLDKCSSQVKSFNREKKTWDLEKKDLNQELTQYYNEIDKLQKENTNLISQITEKELSLSKLKSKLKKKSEKKDEEICSLNSKLSELEHMKNELIEKNDKLEHQKSDILTDSNRTIFLRQFLRKNNKQNPDSLGHIKSPEQQDFTFQNDVSQRDIPYISGGMTELVPVAKSRVSDSGHIESMSYRRDFYMVYNKTRMGNNKEK
;
A
#
# COMPACT_ATOMS: atom_id res chain seq x y z
N MET A 1 1.18 7.32 -56.24
CA MET A 1 0.68 5.93 -56.22
C MET A 1 0.54 5.52 -54.78
N SER A 2 -0.68 5.61 -54.25
CA SER A 2 -0.98 5.35 -52.84
C SER A 2 -1.42 3.90 -52.68
N GLN A 3 -0.71 3.13 -51.85
CA GLN A 3 -1.14 1.80 -51.43
C GLN A 3 -2.14 1.95 -50.28
N ILE A 4 -3.38 1.55 -50.55
CA ILE A 4 -4.43 1.39 -49.56
C ILE A 4 -4.25 -0.02 -48.99
N HIS A 5 -3.86 -0.13 -47.72
CA HIS A 5 -3.85 -1.40 -47.02
C HIS A 5 -5.26 -1.71 -46.51
N THR A 6 -5.85 -2.77 -47.04
CA THR A 6 -7.13 -3.35 -46.61
C THR A 6 -6.95 -4.18 -45.33
N LEU A 7 -7.96 -4.11 -44.46
CA LEU A 7 -8.09 -4.76 -43.14
C LEU A 7 -8.29 -6.30 -43.22
N SER A 8 -7.59 -7.01 -44.11
CA SER A 8 -7.72 -8.48 -44.24
C SER A 8 -6.65 -9.29 -43.54
N ASP A 9 -5.64 -8.66 -42.94
CA ASP A 9 -4.45 -9.37 -42.42
C ASP A 9 -4.45 -9.51 -40.89
N ILE A 10 -5.64 -9.64 -40.29
CA ILE A 10 -5.78 -10.00 -38.87
C ILE A 10 -6.47 -11.37 -38.81
N ASP A 11 -5.73 -12.41 -39.13
CA ASP A 11 -5.92 -13.66 -38.42
C ASP A 11 -4.59 -14.41 -38.25
N GLU A 12 -4.55 -15.16 -37.14
CA GLU A 12 -3.55 -16.15 -36.76
C GLU A 12 -2.26 -15.64 -36.08
N GLY A 13 -2.31 -15.65 -34.74
CA GLY A 13 -1.13 -16.13 -33.99
C GLY A 13 -0.72 -15.40 -32.72
N ASN A 14 -1.39 -14.32 -32.31
CA ASN A 14 -1.06 -13.68 -31.03
C ASN A 14 -1.73 -14.43 -29.88
N LYS A 15 -0.97 -15.37 -29.30
CA LYS A 15 -1.16 -15.88 -27.94
C LYS A 15 -1.49 -14.69 -27.03
N LEU A 16 -2.73 -14.63 -26.57
CA LEU A 16 -3.18 -13.76 -25.49
C LEU A 16 -2.14 -13.84 -24.37
N GLY A 17 -1.34 -12.79 -24.24
CA GLY A 17 -0.40 -12.65 -23.15
C GLY A 17 -1.18 -12.79 -21.84
N ASN A 18 -0.65 -13.60 -20.93
CA ASN A 18 -1.20 -13.78 -19.60
C ASN A 18 -1.39 -12.41 -18.95
N PHE A 19 -2.64 -11.93 -18.93
CA PHE A 19 -3.02 -10.76 -18.16
C PHE A 19 -2.67 -11.06 -16.69
N PRO A 20 -1.99 -10.16 -15.98
CA PRO A 20 -1.71 -10.34 -14.56
C PRO A 20 -3.04 -10.35 -13.80
N SER A 21 -3.50 -11.55 -13.45
CA SER A 21 -4.76 -11.86 -12.77
C SER A 21 -4.87 -11.34 -11.32
N ASN A 22 -4.02 -10.39 -10.91
CA ASN A 22 -3.89 -9.93 -9.52
C ASN A 22 -4.11 -8.43 -9.30
N ARG A 23 -4.55 -7.67 -10.30
CA ARG A 23 -5.23 -6.41 -9.98
C ARG A 23 -6.65 -6.79 -9.60
N TYR A 24 -6.99 -6.62 -8.32
CA TYR A 24 -8.39 -6.62 -7.92
C TYR A 24 -9.13 -5.73 -8.92
N PRO A 25 -10.24 -6.20 -9.52
CA PRO A 25 -11.04 -5.34 -10.39
C PRO A 25 -11.32 -4.05 -9.63
N PRO A 26 -11.29 -2.88 -10.30
CA PRO A 26 -11.64 -1.61 -9.68
C PRO A 26 -12.87 -1.84 -8.83
N SER A 27 -12.84 -1.38 -7.58
CA SER A 27 -13.99 -1.55 -6.72
C SER A 27 -15.21 -1.02 -7.48
N ARG A 28 -16.37 -1.65 -7.30
CA ARG A 28 -17.61 -1.21 -7.95
C ARG A 28 -17.80 0.32 -7.81
N THR A 29 -17.45 0.85 -6.65
CA THR A 29 -17.43 2.28 -6.32
C THR A 29 -16.46 3.09 -7.18
N GLU A 30 -15.23 2.64 -7.40
CA GLU A 30 -14.28 3.31 -8.31
C GLU A 30 -14.78 3.31 -9.75
N LEU A 31 -15.35 2.18 -10.21
CA LEU A 31 -15.90 2.09 -11.56
C LEU A 31 -17.10 3.03 -11.73
N GLU A 32 -17.99 3.08 -10.75
CA GLU A 32 -19.14 4.00 -10.72
C GLU A 32 -18.68 5.47 -10.70
N ASN A 33 -17.63 5.81 -9.96
CA ASN A 33 -17.06 7.16 -9.94
C ASN A 33 -16.44 7.55 -11.28
N HIS A 34 -15.66 6.67 -11.91
CA HIS A 34 -15.09 6.93 -13.23
C HIS A 34 -16.17 7.08 -14.31
N LEU A 35 -17.21 6.26 -14.26
CA LEU A 35 -18.34 6.35 -15.18
C LEU A 35 -19.14 7.64 -14.97
N SER A 36 -19.33 8.05 -13.70
CA SER A 36 -19.98 9.31 -13.35
C SER A 36 -19.20 10.52 -13.87
N GLN A 37 -17.88 10.52 -13.72
CA GLN A 37 -17.02 11.58 -14.23
C GLN A 37 -17.05 11.65 -15.76
N ALA A 38 -16.92 10.52 -16.45
CA ALA A 38 -16.98 10.47 -17.91
C ALA A 38 -18.32 10.97 -18.47
N ASN A 39 -19.44 10.63 -17.80
CA ASN A 39 -20.76 11.15 -18.16
C ASN A 39 -20.88 12.66 -17.94
N GLN A 40 -20.27 13.19 -16.88
CA GLN A 40 -20.25 14.62 -16.59
C GLN A 40 -19.42 15.40 -17.63
N ASP A 41 -18.27 14.85 -18.03
CA ASP A 41 -17.41 15.45 -19.06
C ASP A 41 -18.11 15.43 -20.42
N TYR A 42 -18.79 14.33 -20.77
CA TYR A 42 -19.57 14.21 -21.99
C TYR A 42 -20.73 15.21 -22.06
N LYS A 43 -21.46 15.37 -20.94
CA LYS A 43 -22.54 16.37 -20.83
C LYS A 43 -22.01 17.79 -21.03
N THR A 44 -20.88 18.11 -20.39
CA THR A 44 -20.22 19.41 -20.51
C THR A 44 -19.79 19.69 -21.96
N ALA A 45 -19.24 18.69 -22.65
CA ALA A 45 -18.86 18.82 -24.06
C ALA A 45 -20.05 19.08 -24.99
N ILE A 46 -21.19 18.40 -24.75
CA ILE A 46 -22.44 18.65 -25.49
C ILE A 46 -22.94 20.08 -25.26
N ASP A 47 -22.95 20.54 -24.01
CA ASP A 47 -23.42 21.89 -23.68
C ASP A 47 -22.57 22.97 -24.37
N TYR A 48 -21.25 22.80 -24.42
CA TYR A 48 -20.36 23.69 -25.18
C TYR A 48 -20.61 23.62 -26.69
N GLY A 49 -20.83 22.42 -27.25
CA GLY A 49 -21.16 22.24 -28.66
C GLY A 49 -22.44 22.99 -29.05
N ASN A 50 -23.47 22.92 -28.21
CA ASN A 50 -24.73 23.62 -28.42
C ASN A 50 -24.57 25.15 -28.34
N GLN A 51 -23.80 25.67 -27.37
CA GLN A 51 -23.51 27.11 -27.27
C GLN A 51 -22.80 27.66 -28.52
N ILE A 52 -21.84 26.91 -29.06
CA ILE A 52 -21.15 27.27 -30.31
C ILE A 52 -22.12 27.27 -31.50
N ALA A 53 -23.00 26.27 -31.58
CA ALA A 53 -24.01 26.21 -32.64
C ALA A 53 -24.99 27.39 -32.59
N ASP A 54 -25.48 27.76 -31.41
CA ASP A 54 -26.36 28.91 -31.21
C ASP A 54 -25.67 30.23 -31.55
N TYR A 55 -24.40 30.39 -31.16
CA TYR A 55 -23.60 31.56 -31.51
C TYR A 55 -23.39 31.70 -33.03
N ASN A 56 -23.06 30.59 -33.71
CA ASN A 56 -22.91 30.58 -35.16
C ASN A 56 -24.22 30.88 -35.88
N LYS A 57 -25.35 30.37 -35.38
CA LYS A 57 -26.69 30.70 -35.90
C LYS A 57 -26.99 32.19 -35.77
N LEU A 58 -26.71 32.79 -34.61
CA LEU A 58 -26.88 34.22 -34.38
C LEU A 58 -26.01 35.07 -35.33
N LEU A 59 -24.77 34.67 -35.58
CA LEU A 59 -23.89 35.34 -36.55
C LEU A 59 -24.43 35.23 -37.97
N LEU A 60 -24.90 34.05 -38.38
CA LEU A 60 -25.52 33.85 -39.69
C LEU A 60 -26.76 34.73 -39.87
N ASP A 61 -27.63 34.78 -38.86
CA ASP A 61 -28.86 35.57 -38.88
C ASP A 61 -28.55 37.08 -38.93
N LYS A 62 -27.54 37.56 -38.19
CA LYS A 62 -27.08 38.95 -38.26
C LYS A 62 -26.50 39.31 -39.63
N CYS A 63 -25.63 38.47 -40.19
CA CYS A 63 -25.06 38.69 -41.51
C CYS A 63 -26.15 38.69 -42.60
N SER A 64 -27.10 37.75 -42.54
CA SER A 64 -28.21 37.66 -43.48
C SER A 64 -29.16 38.86 -43.36
N SER A 65 -29.41 39.33 -42.14
CA SER A 65 -30.26 40.51 -41.88
C SER A 65 -29.59 41.80 -42.31
N GLN A 66 -28.28 41.96 -42.09
CA GLN A 66 -27.56 43.17 -42.46
C GLN A 66 -27.44 43.33 -43.98
N VAL A 67 -27.16 42.23 -44.70
CA VAL A 67 -27.16 42.21 -46.18
C VAL A 67 -28.57 42.50 -46.74
N LYS A 68 -29.63 41.97 -46.12
CA LYS A 68 -31.01 42.24 -46.53
C LYS A 68 -31.44 43.69 -46.27
N ILE A 69 -31.10 44.25 -45.10
CA ILE A 69 -31.46 45.62 -44.72
C ILE A 69 -30.75 46.64 -45.62
N GLU A 70 -29.46 46.47 -45.88
CA GLU A 70 -28.71 47.37 -46.78
C GLU A 70 -29.24 47.29 -48.22
N SER A 71 -29.57 46.09 -48.71
CA SER A 71 -30.16 45.90 -50.04
C SER A 71 -31.56 46.52 -50.17
N ILE A 72 -32.40 46.40 -49.13
CA ILE A 72 -33.75 46.98 -49.11
C ILE A 72 -33.69 48.51 -49.08
N PHE A 73 -32.79 49.11 -48.30
CA PHE A 73 -32.65 50.57 -48.23
C PHE A 73 -32.24 51.16 -49.60
N ILE A 74 -31.35 50.48 -50.32
CA ILE A 74 -30.90 50.89 -51.66
C ILE A 74 -32.03 50.73 -52.69
N ILE A 75 -32.78 49.61 -52.67
CA ILE A 75 -33.91 49.41 -53.58
C ILE A 75 -35.01 50.46 -53.35
N ILE A 76 -35.28 50.82 -52.09
CA ILE A 76 -36.27 51.85 -51.74
C ILE A 76 -35.82 53.24 -52.22
N ASP A 77 -34.56 53.63 -51.99
CA ASP A 77 -34.04 54.95 -52.43
C ASP A 77 -34.02 55.06 -53.97
N ILE A 78 -33.61 54.01 -54.67
CA ILE A 78 -33.67 53.95 -56.14
C ILE A 78 -35.11 54.07 -56.64
N LYS A 79 -36.06 53.37 -56.01
CA LYS A 79 -37.47 53.37 -56.42
C LYS A 79 -38.15 54.73 -56.16
N LEU A 80 -37.86 55.39 -55.04
CA LEU A 80 -38.34 56.72 -54.70
C LEU A 80 -37.80 57.81 -55.64
N ARG A 81 -36.57 57.67 -56.12
CA ARG A 81 -35.96 58.64 -57.05
C ARG A 81 -36.35 58.38 -58.50
N MET A 82 -36.54 57.14 -58.92
CA MET A 82 -37.09 56.83 -60.25
C MET A 82 -38.56 57.28 -60.39
N SER A 83 -39.35 57.31 -59.31
CA SER A 83 -40.69 57.90 -59.33
C SER A 83 -40.74 59.42 -59.50
N GLN A 84 -39.58 60.10 -59.50
CA GLN A 84 -39.47 61.55 -59.77
C GLN A 84 -39.05 61.84 -61.22
N ILE A 85 -38.72 60.81 -62.00
CA ILE A 85 -38.44 60.94 -63.44
C ILE A 85 -39.78 60.90 -64.16
N HIS A 86 -40.20 62.03 -64.75
CA HIS A 86 -41.38 62.07 -65.60
C HIS A 86 -41.14 61.19 -66.83
N THR A 87 -41.91 60.12 -66.94
CA THR A 87 -41.86 59.25 -68.11
C THR A 87 -42.69 59.86 -69.24
N LEU A 88 -42.38 59.57 -70.50
CA LEU A 88 -43.19 60.03 -71.65
C LEU A 88 -44.66 59.58 -71.57
N SER A 89 -44.99 58.57 -70.75
CA SER A 89 -46.36 58.17 -70.42
C SER A 89 -47.12 59.15 -69.52
N ASP A 90 -46.43 60.00 -68.76
CA ASP A 90 -47.06 61.01 -67.91
C ASP A 90 -47.55 62.23 -68.72
N ILE A 91 -47.23 62.28 -70.02
CA ILE A 91 -47.81 63.24 -70.97
C ILE A 91 -49.22 62.77 -71.43
N ASP A 92 -49.59 61.51 -71.17
CA ASP A 92 -50.88 60.92 -71.56
C ASP A 92 -51.85 60.75 -70.37
N GLU A 93 -51.61 61.46 -69.25
CA GLU A 93 -52.54 61.57 -68.11
C GLU A 93 -53.77 62.44 -68.44
N GLY A 94 -54.35 62.16 -69.61
CA GLY A 94 -55.54 62.77 -70.16
C GLY A 94 -56.23 61.87 -71.19
N ASN A 95 -56.13 60.55 -71.13
CA ASN A 95 -56.92 59.67 -72.00
C ASN A 95 -57.64 58.56 -71.24
N LYS A 96 -58.77 58.95 -70.61
CA LYS A 96 -59.95 58.09 -70.62
C LYS A 96 -60.40 57.97 -72.07
N LEU A 97 -60.59 56.75 -72.55
CA LEU A 97 -61.16 56.37 -73.85
C LEU A 97 -62.51 57.06 -74.16
N GLY A 98 -62.48 58.33 -74.53
CA GLY A 98 -63.68 59.09 -74.86
C GLY A 98 -63.35 60.50 -75.32
N ASN A 99 -63.41 60.71 -76.63
CA ASN A 99 -63.21 61.94 -77.41
C ASN A 99 -61.75 62.21 -77.82
N PHE A 100 -61.45 61.87 -79.08
CA PHE A 100 -60.37 62.53 -79.82
C PHE A 100 -60.56 64.06 -79.72
N PRO A 101 -59.57 64.83 -79.24
CA PRO A 101 -59.61 66.28 -79.38
C PRO A 101 -59.31 66.60 -80.84
N SER A 102 -60.35 66.50 -81.67
CA SER A 102 -60.37 67.01 -83.04
C SER A 102 -60.35 68.54 -82.98
N ASN A 103 -59.17 69.12 -82.69
CA ASN A 103 -58.72 70.51 -82.94
C ASN A 103 -57.59 71.02 -82.01
N ARG A 104 -56.71 70.16 -81.47
CA ARG A 104 -55.41 70.71 -81.02
C ARG A 104 -54.55 70.96 -82.25
N TYR A 105 -54.32 72.24 -82.54
CA TYR A 105 -53.22 72.68 -83.40
C TYR A 105 -51.93 71.96 -82.97
N PRO A 106 -51.01 71.64 -83.90
CA PRO A 106 -49.72 71.06 -83.55
C PRO A 106 -49.06 71.91 -82.44
N PRO A 107 -48.34 71.27 -81.49
CA PRO A 107 -47.64 71.98 -80.43
C PRO A 107 -46.89 73.18 -81.00
N SER A 108 -46.95 74.31 -80.30
CA SER A 108 -46.21 75.47 -80.77
C SER A 108 -44.71 75.13 -80.79
N ARG A 109 -43.96 75.76 -81.70
CA ARG A 109 -42.50 75.58 -81.76
C ARG A 109 -41.83 75.76 -80.39
N THR A 110 -42.32 76.72 -79.60
CA THR A 110 -41.87 77.01 -78.24
C THR A 110 -42.13 75.84 -77.27
N GLU A 111 -43.31 75.21 -77.33
CA GLU A 111 -43.61 74.02 -76.51
C GLU A 111 -42.71 72.83 -76.87
N LEU A 112 -42.46 72.62 -78.17
CA LEU A 112 -41.56 71.55 -78.62
C LEU A 112 -40.11 71.78 -78.16
N GLU A 113 -39.62 73.02 -78.26
CA GLU A 113 -38.29 73.41 -77.78
C GLU A 113 -38.16 73.21 -76.25
N ASN A 114 -39.21 73.53 -75.47
CA ASN A 114 -39.24 73.29 -74.03
C ASN A 114 -39.24 71.78 -73.69
N HIS A 115 -40.06 70.97 -74.37
CA HIS A 115 -40.07 69.52 -74.17
C HIS A 115 -38.72 68.88 -74.52
N LEU A 116 -38.09 69.33 -75.61
CA LEU A 116 -36.76 68.86 -76.00
C LEU A 116 -35.69 69.26 -74.96
N SER A 117 -35.75 70.49 -74.44
CA SER A 117 -34.85 70.95 -73.38
C SER A 117 -35.01 70.13 -72.10
N GLN A 118 -36.24 69.83 -71.69
CA GLN A 118 -36.51 69.01 -70.51
C GLN A 118 -36.01 67.56 -70.71
N ALA A 119 -36.31 66.93 -71.85
CA ALA A 119 -35.84 65.59 -72.16
C ALA A 119 -34.31 65.49 -72.17
N ASN A 120 -33.61 66.52 -72.67
CA ASN A 120 -32.15 66.58 -72.63
C ASN A 120 -31.61 66.72 -71.19
N GLN A 121 -32.30 67.48 -70.34
CA GLN A 121 -31.95 67.61 -68.93
C GLN A 121 -32.17 66.31 -68.15
N ASP A 122 -33.27 65.62 -68.40
CA ASP A 122 -33.59 64.32 -67.80
C ASP A 122 -32.58 63.26 -68.24
N TYR A 123 -32.20 63.25 -69.53
CA TYR A 123 -31.16 62.37 -70.06
C TYR A 123 -29.80 62.60 -69.38
N LYS A 124 -29.40 63.86 -69.20
CA LYS A 124 -28.16 64.20 -68.49
C LYS A 124 -28.21 63.74 -67.03
N THR A 125 -29.33 63.97 -66.36
CA THR A 125 -29.56 63.54 -64.97
C THR A 125 -29.51 62.02 -64.83
N ALA A 126 -30.13 61.28 -65.76
CA ALA A 126 -30.08 59.82 -65.80
C ALA A 126 -28.66 59.29 -66.00
N ILE A 127 -27.86 59.92 -66.87
CA ILE A 127 -26.43 59.59 -67.05
C ILE A 127 -25.65 59.83 -65.75
N ASP A 128 -25.83 61.00 -65.12
CA ASP A 128 -25.12 61.33 -63.88
C ASP A 128 -25.44 60.34 -62.76
N TYR A 129 -26.70 59.88 -62.66
CA TYR A 129 -27.07 58.81 -61.73
C TYR A 129 -26.50 57.45 -62.12
N GLY A 130 -26.50 57.10 -63.40
CA GLY A 130 -25.87 55.89 -63.90
C GLY A 130 -24.39 55.82 -63.50
N ASN A 131 -23.68 56.95 -63.62
CA ASN A 131 -22.28 57.08 -63.20
C ASN A 131 -22.11 56.93 -61.68
N GLN A 132 -22.96 57.58 -60.86
CA GLN A 132 -22.91 57.43 -59.40
C GLN A 132 -23.16 55.98 -58.95
N ILE A 133 -24.09 55.28 -59.60
CA ILE A 133 -24.36 53.85 -59.32
C ILE A 133 -23.13 53.01 -59.69
N ALA A 134 -22.50 53.28 -60.83
CA ALA A 134 -21.28 52.57 -61.25
C ALA A 134 -20.14 52.76 -60.25
N ASP A 135 -19.90 53.99 -59.78
CA ASP A 135 -18.88 54.30 -58.78
C ASP A 135 -19.16 53.62 -57.44
N TYR A 136 -20.43 53.63 -57.00
CA TYR A 136 -20.83 52.96 -55.76
C TYR A 136 -20.67 51.43 -55.86
N ASN A 137 -21.07 50.82 -56.97
CA ASN A 137 -20.90 49.39 -57.21
C ASN A 137 -19.42 49.00 -57.22
N LYS A 138 -18.56 49.84 -57.80
CA LYS A 138 -17.11 49.64 -57.76
C LYS A 138 -16.58 49.68 -56.32
N LEU A 139 -17.00 50.67 -55.51
CA LEU A 139 -16.61 50.77 -54.10
C LEU A 139 -17.07 49.54 -53.29
N LEU A 140 -18.29 49.07 -53.49
CA LEU A 140 -18.80 47.85 -52.85
C LEU A 140 -17.98 46.62 -53.27
N LEU A 141 -17.66 46.49 -54.55
CA LEU A 141 -16.86 45.38 -55.05
C LEU A 141 -15.45 45.37 -54.44
N ASP A 142 -14.82 46.53 -54.31
CA ASP A 142 -13.51 46.70 -53.70
C ASP A 142 -13.54 46.35 -52.20
N LYS A 143 -14.59 46.77 -51.48
CA LYS A 143 -14.80 46.45 -50.06
C LYS A 143 -15.03 44.95 -49.86
N CYS A 144 -15.92 44.33 -50.65
CA CYS A 144 -16.16 42.89 -50.63
C CYS A 144 -14.88 42.11 -50.94
N SER A 145 -14.13 42.52 -51.96
CA SER A 145 -12.86 41.88 -52.34
C SER A 145 -11.83 41.96 -51.22
N SER A 146 -11.74 43.10 -50.54
CA SER A 146 -10.83 43.31 -49.41
C SER A 146 -11.22 42.45 -48.21
N GLN A 147 -12.52 42.36 -47.92
CA GLN A 147 -13.03 41.52 -46.84
C GLN A 147 -12.76 40.03 -47.11
N VAL A 148 -13.03 39.54 -48.33
CA VAL A 148 -12.71 38.16 -48.73
C VAL A 148 -11.22 37.86 -48.60
N LYS A 149 -10.34 38.81 -49.00
CA LYS A 149 -8.89 38.67 -48.81
C LYS A 149 -8.51 38.57 -47.33
N SER A 150 -9.12 39.39 -46.47
CA SER A 150 -8.85 39.35 -45.02
C SER A 150 -9.28 38.01 -44.40
N PHE A 151 -10.48 37.54 -44.71
CA PHE A 151 -10.99 36.25 -44.25
C PHE A 151 -10.10 35.08 -44.71
N ASN A 152 -9.65 35.11 -45.96
CA ASN A 152 -8.74 34.09 -46.47
C ASN A 152 -7.37 34.08 -45.78
N ARG A 153 -6.87 35.24 -45.31
CA ARG A 153 -5.65 35.30 -44.52
C ARG A 153 -5.87 34.70 -43.14
N GLU A 154 -6.95 35.09 -42.47
CA GLU A 154 -7.30 34.59 -41.15
C GLU A 154 -7.49 33.06 -41.18
N LYS A 155 -8.22 32.53 -42.16
CA LYS A 155 -8.37 31.09 -42.37
C LYS A 155 -7.03 30.36 -42.47
N LYS A 156 -6.07 30.91 -43.22
CA LYS A 156 -4.72 30.32 -43.33
C LYS A 156 -3.98 30.31 -42.00
N THR A 157 -4.13 31.36 -41.19
CA THR A 157 -3.56 31.42 -39.84
C THR A 157 -4.17 30.34 -38.94
N TRP A 158 -5.50 30.22 -38.93
CA TRP A 158 -6.19 29.16 -38.18
C TRP A 158 -5.77 27.75 -38.61
N ASP A 159 -5.59 27.52 -39.90
CA ASP A 159 -5.12 26.22 -40.41
C ASP A 159 -3.70 25.88 -39.93
N LEU A 160 -2.82 26.88 -39.80
CA LEU A 160 -1.46 26.72 -39.25
C LEU A 160 -1.49 26.46 -37.74
N GLU A 161 -2.22 27.26 -36.97
CA GLU A 161 -2.36 27.07 -35.53
C GLU A 161 -2.96 25.70 -35.19
N LYS A 162 -3.98 25.27 -35.95
CA LYS A 162 -4.56 23.93 -35.82
C LYS A 162 -3.52 22.83 -36.08
N LYS A 163 -2.64 23.02 -37.06
CA LYS A 163 -1.58 22.05 -37.37
C LYS A 163 -0.55 21.99 -36.24
N ASP A 164 -0.15 23.14 -35.70
CA ASP A 164 0.82 23.23 -34.59
C ASP A 164 0.25 22.58 -33.33
N LEU A 165 -1.01 22.87 -32.98
CA LEU A 165 -1.70 22.23 -31.85
C LEU A 165 -1.80 20.71 -32.02
N ASN A 166 -2.11 20.22 -33.23
CA ASN A 166 -2.14 18.77 -33.50
C ASN A 166 -0.76 18.12 -33.35
N GLN A 167 0.30 18.84 -33.72
CA GLN A 167 1.67 18.36 -33.54
C GLN A 167 2.02 18.28 -32.04
N GLU A 168 1.68 19.31 -31.26
CA GLU A 168 1.90 19.33 -29.81
C GLU A 168 1.10 18.21 -29.11
N LEU A 169 -0.17 18.03 -29.48
CA LEU A 169 -1.02 16.94 -29.01
C LEU A 169 -0.38 15.57 -29.29
N THR A 170 0.17 15.37 -30.49
CA THR A 170 0.87 14.14 -30.87
C THR A 170 2.12 13.91 -30.02
N GLN A 171 2.87 14.97 -29.69
CA GLN A 171 4.03 14.89 -28.80
C GLN A 171 3.62 14.47 -27.39
N TYR A 172 2.58 15.06 -26.82
CA TYR A 172 2.06 14.66 -25.51
C TYR A 172 1.58 13.20 -25.48
N TYR A 173 0.90 12.73 -26.52
CA TYR A 173 0.51 11.31 -26.61
C TYR A 173 1.72 10.36 -26.60
N ASN A 174 2.79 10.71 -27.33
CA ASN A 174 4.01 9.90 -27.34
C ASN A 174 4.72 9.91 -25.99
N GLU A 175 4.72 11.04 -25.29
CA GLU A 175 5.30 11.15 -23.94
C GLU A 175 4.50 10.35 -22.92
N ILE A 176 3.16 10.39 -22.98
CA ILE A 176 2.28 9.55 -22.15
C ILE A 176 2.58 8.07 -22.38
N ASP A 177 2.68 7.61 -23.64
CA ASP A 177 3.00 6.21 -23.96
C ASP A 177 4.38 5.79 -23.43
N LYS A 178 5.38 6.67 -23.55
CA LYS A 178 6.72 6.44 -23.00
C LYS A 178 6.68 6.29 -21.47
N LEU A 179 6.00 7.21 -20.77
CA LEU A 179 5.87 7.18 -19.31
C LEU A 179 5.09 5.95 -18.84
N GLN A 180 4.05 5.54 -19.57
CA GLN A 180 3.30 4.30 -19.27
C GLN A 180 4.18 3.05 -19.37
N LYS A 181 5.06 2.97 -20.38
CA LYS A 181 6.04 1.89 -20.53
C LYS A 181 7.06 1.89 -19.39
N GLU A 182 7.60 3.05 -19.04
CA GLU A 182 8.53 3.20 -17.90
C GLU A 182 7.88 2.79 -16.58
N ASN A 183 6.65 3.23 -16.31
CA ASN A 183 5.91 2.87 -15.11
C ASN A 183 5.64 1.35 -15.03
N THR A 184 5.27 0.73 -16.16
CA THR A 184 5.07 -0.72 -16.24
C THR A 184 6.36 -1.48 -15.91
N ASN A 185 7.51 -1.03 -16.44
CA ASN A 185 8.82 -1.61 -16.13
C ASN A 185 9.18 -1.47 -14.64
N LEU A 186 8.94 -0.29 -14.04
CA LEU A 186 9.19 -0.07 -12.62
C LEU A 186 8.32 -0.96 -11.72
N ILE A 187 7.03 -1.11 -12.06
CA ILE A 187 6.12 -2.03 -11.36
C ILE A 187 6.68 -3.46 -11.40
N SER A 188 7.13 -3.93 -12.58
CA SER A 188 7.74 -5.27 -12.71
C SER A 188 8.97 -5.44 -11.82
N GLN A 189 9.86 -4.45 -11.77
CA GLN A 189 11.05 -4.49 -10.91
C GLN A 189 10.70 -4.51 -9.41
N ILE A 190 9.67 -3.76 -8.99
CA ILE A 190 9.18 -3.77 -7.61
C ILE A 190 8.66 -5.16 -7.25
N THR A 191 7.80 -5.74 -8.09
CA THR A 191 7.24 -7.08 -7.87
C THR A 191 8.34 -8.15 -7.78
N GLU A 192 9.37 -8.08 -8.62
CA GLU A 192 10.51 -9.01 -8.57
C GLU A 192 11.29 -8.90 -7.25
N LYS A 193 11.54 -7.66 -6.77
CA LYS A 193 12.21 -7.41 -5.50
C LYS A 193 11.36 -7.88 -4.31
N GLU A 194 10.05 -7.67 -4.33
CA GLU A 194 9.13 -8.16 -3.30
C GLU A 194 9.13 -9.69 -3.20
N LEU A 195 9.09 -10.38 -4.34
CA LEU A 195 9.19 -11.84 -4.38
C LEU A 195 10.53 -12.33 -3.83
N SER A 196 11.62 -11.64 -4.19
CA SER A 196 12.97 -11.95 -3.69
C SER A 196 13.08 -11.74 -2.17
N LEU A 197 12.51 -10.66 -1.65
CA LEU A 197 12.45 -10.35 -0.22
C LEU A 197 11.64 -11.42 0.53
N SER A 198 10.49 -11.82 0.02
CA SER A 198 9.66 -12.88 0.60
C SER A 198 10.40 -14.22 0.68
N LYS A 199 11.14 -14.58 -0.39
CA LYS A 199 12.01 -15.77 -0.40
C LYS A 199 13.12 -15.67 0.67
N LEU A 200 13.76 -14.51 0.83
CA LEU A 200 14.79 -14.32 1.85
C LEU A 200 14.21 -14.39 3.28
N LYS A 201 13.05 -13.77 3.52
CA LYS A 201 12.36 -13.80 4.80
C LYS A 201 11.98 -15.22 5.21
N SER A 202 11.46 -16.02 4.28
CA SER A 202 11.14 -17.44 4.56
C SER A 202 12.39 -18.28 4.85
N LYS A 203 13.49 -18.07 4.12
CA LYS A 203 14.78 -18.73 4.40
C LYS A 203 15.33 -18.34 5.78
N LEU A 204 15.23 -17.07 6.16
CA LEU A 204 15.68 -16.59 7.47
C LEU A 204 14.84 -17.20 8.59
N LYS A 205 13.51 -17.24 8.44
CA LYS A 205 12.60 -17.86 9.40
C LYS A 205 12.96 -19.33 9.65
N LYS A 206 13.12 -20.12 8.59
CA LYS A 206 13.53 -21.54 8.70
C LYS A 206 14.88 -21.73 9.38
N LYS A 207 15.84 -20.81 9.16
CA LYS A 207 17.14 -20.86 9.84
C LYS A 207 17.01 -20.53 11.34
N SER A 208 16.14 -19.60 11.71
CA SER A 208 15.86 -19.28 13.11
C SER A 208 15.24 -20.47 13.82
N GLU A 209 14.17 -21.05 13.26
CA GLU A 209 13.47 -22.20 13.83
C GLU A 209 14.44 -23.38 14.10
N LYS A 210 15.33 -23.69 13.16
CA LYS A 210 16.37 -24.71 13.35
C LYS A 210 17.33 -24.40 14.51
N LYS A 211 17.71 -23.14 14.69
CA LYS A 211 18.57 -22.74 15.81
C LYS A 211 17.83 -22.82 17.14
N ASP A 212 16.54 -22.47 17.16
CA ASP A 212 15.71 -22.58 18.36
C ASP A 212 15.54 -24.05 18.77
N GLU A 213 15.35 -24.96 17.80
CA GLU A 213 15.34 -26.41 18.02
C GLU A 213 16.68 -26.92 18.61
N GLU A 214 17.81 -26.46 18.07
CA GLU A 214 19.15 -26.81 18.56
C GLU A 214 19.37 -26.31 20.01
N ILE A 215 18.96 -25.07 20.32
CA ILE A 215 19.03 -24.51 21.67
C ILE A 215 18.19 -25.34 22.64
N CYS A 216 16.96 -25.71 22.26
CA CYS A 216 16.11 -26.57 23.07
C CYS A 216 16.76 -27.94 23.34
N SER A 217 17.37 -28.55 22.32
CA SER A 217 18.08 -29.83 22.47
C SER A 217 19.27 -29.71 23.42
N LEU A 218 20.07 -28.65 23.30
CA LEU A 218 21.22 -28.38 24.18
C LEU A 218 20.78 -28.13 25.63
N ASN A 219 19.71 -27.37 25.85
CA ASN A 219 19.17 -27.13 27.19
C ASN A 219 18.63 -28.40 27.85
N SER A 220 18.04 -29.32 27.08
CA SER A 220 17.63 -30.64 27.58
C SER A 220 18.84 -31.43 28.07
N LYS A 221 19.91 -31.50 27.26
CA LYS A 221 21.16 -32.18 27.64
C LYS A 221 21.83 -31.55 28.86
N LEU A 222 21.78 -30.22 28.97
CA LEU A 222 22.33 -29.50 30.13
C LEU A 222 21.56 -29.86 31.41
N SER A 223 20.22 -29.91 31.33
CA SER A 223 19.38 -30.36 32.45
C SER A 223 19.70 -31.80 32.88
N GLU A 224 19.91 -32.71 31.93
CA GLU A 224 20.33 -34.09 32.21
C GLU A 224 21.71 -34.15 32.89
N LEU A 225 22.67 -33.36 32.42
CA LEU A 225 24.00 -33.25 33.04
C LEU A 225 23.92 -32.70 34.46
N GLU A 226 23.05 -31.71 34.71
CA GLU A 226 22.84 -31.14 36.04
C GLU A 226 22.20 -32.14 36.99
N HIS A 227 21.26 -32.95 36.50
CA HIS A 227 20.70 -34.07 37.26
C HIS A 227 21.79 -35.10 37.63
N MET A 228 22.60 -35.55 36.67
CA MET A 228 23.70 -36.49 36.92
C MET A 228 24.74 -35.92 37.89
N LYS A 229 25.07 -34.63 37.79
CA LYS A 229 25.95 -33.94 38.74
C LYS A 229 25.40 -34.02 40.16
N ASN A 230 24.11 -33.73 40.35
CA ASN A 230 23.47 -33.78 41.67
C ASN A 230 23.44 -35.21 42.24
N GLU A 231 23.17 -36.22 41.42
CA GLU A 231 23.27 -37.63 41.86
C GLU A 231 24.69 -38.01 42.28
N LEU A 232 25.72 -37.54 41.58
CA LEU A 232 27.11 -37.78 41.93
C LEU A 232 27.48 -37.12 43.27
N ILE A 233 27.01 -35.88 43.51
CA ILE A 233 27.18 -35.19 44.79
C ILE A 233 26.54 -36.03 45.91
N GLU A 234 25.29 -36.48 45.75
CA GLU A 234 24.60 -37.29 46.76
C GLU A 234 25.33 -38.62 47.05
N LYS A 235 25.84 -39.29 46.01
CA LYS A 235 26.64 -40.52 46.18
C LYS A 235 27.96 -40.25 46.89
N ASN A 236 28.61 -39.13 46.60
CA ASN A 236 29.86 -38.73 47.25
C ASN A 236 29.64 -38.43 48.75
N ASP A 237 28.55 -37.73 49.08
CA ASP A 237 28.20 -37.43 50.48
C ASP A 237 27.92 -38.72 51.27
N LYS A 238 27.20 -39.69 50.67
CA LYS A 238 27.00 -41.03 51.26
C LYS A 238 28.32 -41.76 51.51
N LEU A 239 29.25 -41.68 50.56
CA LEU A 239 30.57 -42.33 50.68
C LEU A 239 31.42 -41.71 51.79
N GLU A 240 31.43 -40.37 51.91
CA GLU A 240 32.15 -39.68 52.99
C GLU A 240 31.54 -40.00 54.36
N HIS A 241 30.21 -40.10 54.47
CA HIS A 241 29.56 -40.58 55.71
C HIS A 241 29.99 -42.01 56.06
N GLN A 242 29.95 -42.96 55.11
CA GLN A 242 30.39 -44.34 55.35
C GLN A 242 31.86 -44.41 55.79
N LYS A 243 32.73 -43.60 55.19
CA LYS A 243 34.15 -43.52 55.54
C LYS A 243 34.35 -42.99 56.96
N SER A 244 33.58 -41.98 57.36
CA SER A 244 33.58 -41.45 58.74
C SER A 244 33.12 -42.50 59.75
N ASP A 245 32.07 -43.27 59.44
CA ASP A 245 31.56 -44.34 60.31
C ASP A 245 32.60 -45.45 60.50
N ILE A 246 33.22 -45.92 59.40
CA ILE A 246 34.30 -46.92 59.44
C ILE A 246 35.48 -46.42 60.29
N LEU A 247 35.88 -45.16 60.14
CA LEU A 247 36.96 -44.57 60.93
C LEU A 247 36.60 -44.53 62.42
N THR A 248 35.36 -44.17 62.75
CA THR A 248 34.86 -44.11 64.12
C THR A 248 34.84 -45.50 64.75
N ASP A 249 34.35 -46.51 64.04
CA ASP A 249 34.29 -47.90 64.52
C ASP A 249 35.70 -48.52 64.64
N SER A 250 36.61 -48.18 63.73
CA SER A 250 38.03 -48.55 63.84
C SER A 250 38.66 -47.95 65.10
N ASN A 251 38.46 -46.64 65.35
CA ASN A 251 38.95 -45.97 66.56
C ASN A 251 38.37 -46.57 67.84
N ARG A 252 37.07 -46.88 67.86
CA ARG A 252 36.42 -47.60 68.98
C ARG A 252 37.04 -48.97 69.21
N THR A 253 37.30 -49.72 68.15
CA THR A 253 37.93 -51.04 68.22
C THR A 253 39.36 -50.95 68.76
N ILE A 254 40.15 -49.96 68.32
CA ILE A 254 41.50 -49.70 68.84
C ILE A 254 41.43 -49.39 70.33
N PHE A 255 40.51 -48.51 70.75
CA PHE A 255 40.30 -48.15 72.15
C PHE A 255 39.92 -49.38 72.99
N LEU A 256 38.95 -50.19 72.54
CA LEU A 256 38.54 -51.42 73.22
C LEU A 256 39.71 -52.40 73.36
N ARG A 257 40.52 -52.59 72.30
CA ARG A 257 41.72 -53.44 72.37
C ARG A 257 42.73 -52.91 73.38
N GLN A 258 42.95 -51.59 73.45
CA GLN A 258 43.85 -50.98 74.43
C GLN A 258 43.32 -51.13 75.85
N PHE A 259 42.02 -50.92 76.07
CA PHE A 259 41.34 -51.12 77.35
C PHE A 259 41.46 -52.56 77.85
N LEU A 260 41.12 -53.53 76.99
CA LEU A 260 41.27 -54.96 77.30
C LEU A 260 42.73 -55.33 77.63
N ARG A 261 43.72 -54.82 76.89
CA ARG A 261 45.14 -55.05 77.20
C ARG A 261 45.57 -54.50 78.55
N LYS A 262 45.05 -53.33 78.97
CA LYS A 262 45.35 -52.75 80.29
C LYS A 262 44.80 -53.63 81.41
N ASN A 263 43.53 -54.04 81.31
CA ASN A 263 42.90 -54.90 82.31
C ASN A 263 43.54 -56.30 82.36
N ASN A 264 43.92 -56.86 81.21
CA ASN A 264 44.64 -58.13 81.17
C ASN A 264 46.11 -58.02 81.61
N LYS A 265 46.71 -56.83 81.69
CA LYS A 265 48.06 -56.63 82.28
C LYS A 265 48.03 -56.42 83.79
N GLN A 266 46.92 -55.92 84.35
CA GLN A 266 46.73 -55.85 85.81
C GLN A 266 46.49 -57.23 86.45
N ASN A 267 46.07 -58.24 85.66
CA ASN A 267 45.78 -59.58 86.15
C ASN A 267 47.00 -60.55 86.28
N PRO A 268 48.06 -60.52 85.45
CA PRO A 268 49.22 -61.38 85.62
C PRO A 268 50.08 -61.00 86.82
N ASP A 269 50.16 -59.71 87.18
CA ASP A 269 50.90 -59.27 88.38
C ASP A 269 50.16 -59.68 89.68
N SER A 270 48.83 -59.80 89.65
CA SER A 270 48.07 -60.42 90.75
C SER A 270 48.14 -61.95 90.77
N LEU A 271 48.44 -62.60 89.65
CA LEU A 271 48.64 -64.06 89.59
C LEU A 271 50.07 -64.48 89.98
N GLY A 272 51.06 -63.59 89.86
CA GLY A 272 52.43 -63.79 90.35
C GLY A 272 52.55 -63.89 91.88
N HIS A 273 51.48 -63.56 92.62
CA HIS A 273 51.43 -63.64 94.08
C HIS A 273 50.69 -64.85 94.64
N ILE A 274 50.14 -65.74 93.80
CA ILE A 274 49.64 -67.05 94.28
C ILE A 274 50.85 -67.98 94.41
N LYS A 275 51.67 -67.72 95.43
CA LYS A 275 52.50 -68.75 96.03
C LYS A 275 51.56 -69.84 96.56
N SER A 276 51.76 -71.06 96.08
CA SER A 276 51.53 -72.27 96.89
C SER A 276 52.32 -72.13 98.21
N PRO A 277 52.03 -72.82 99.34
CA PRO A 277 50.96 -73.78 99.67
C PRO A 277 50.44 -73.55 101.13
N GLU A 278 49.80 -74.58 101.71
CA GLU A 278 49.94 -75.04 103.11
C GLU A 278 50.22 -74.03 104.24
N GLN A 279 49.29 -74.04 105.21
CA GLN A 279 49.38 -73.49 106.57
C GLN A 279 49.55 -71.96 106.68
N GLN A 280 48.50 -71.26 107.12
CA GLN A 280 48.67 -70.18 108.09
C GLN A 280 47.38 -69.79 108.81
N ASP A 281 47.59 -69.45 110.09
CA ASP A 281 46.66 -69.14 111.16
C ASP A 281 45.81 -67.88 110.97
N PHE A 282 44.69 -67.85 111.69
CA PHE A 282 43.86 -66.68 111.93
C PHE A 282 44.61 -65.67 112.80
N THR A 283 44.95 -64.50 112.26
CA THR A 283 44.72 -63.18 112.90
C THR A 283 45.19 -62.01 112.02
N PHE A 284 44.46 -60.90 112.16
CA PHE A 284 44.69 -59.54 111.69
C PHE A 284 44.13 -59.07 110.32
N GLN A 285 43.33 -58.02 110.48
CA GLN A 285 42.69 -57.14 109.51
C GLN A 285 43.69 -56.22 108.79
N ASN A 286 43.23 -55.78 107.61
CA ASN A 286 43.70 -54.64 106.79
C ASN A 286 45.07 -54.90 106.13
N ASP A 287 45.24 -54.74 104.82
CA ASP A 287 44.94 -53.49 104.13
C ASP A 287 45.00 -53.62 102.59
N VAL A 288 44.28 -52.71 101.94
CA VAL A 288 44.33 -52.23 100.54
C VAL A 288 43.81 -53.08 99.36
N SER A 289 43.96 -54.40 99.25
CA SER A 289 43.65 -55.08 97.96
C SER A 289 42.17 -55.44 97.68
N GLN A 290 41.25 -55.29 98.64
CA GLN A 290 39.81 -55.61 98.47
C GLN A 290 38.93 -54.40 98.13
N ARG A 291 39.48 -53.18 98.06
CA ARG A 291 38.68 -51.98 97.77
C ARG A 291 38.14 -51.92 96.33
N ASP A 292 38.77 -52.63 95.40
CA ASP A 292 38.42 -52.53 93.98
C ASP A 292 37.54 -53.68 93.48
N ILE A 293 37.45 -54.81 94.21
CA ILE A 293 36.67 -55.98 93.78
C ILE A 293 35.15 -55.70 93.71
N PRO A 294 34.50 -55.06 94.70
CA PRO A 294 33.08 -54.75 94.57
C PRO A 294 32.81 -53.64 93.53
N TYR A 295 33.78 -52.76 93.27
CA TYR A 295 33.67 -51.70 92.26
C TYR A 295 33.79 -52.26 90.82
N ILE A 296 34.67 -53.24 90.59
CA ILE A 296 34.79 -53.93 89.29
C ILE A 296 33.59 -54.85 89.03
N SER A 297 33.08 -55.54 90.06
CA SER A 297 31.86 -56.36 89.96
C SER A 297 30.63 -55.53 89.61
N GLY A 298 30.44 -54.35 90.23
CA GLY A 298 29.32 -53.45 89.95
C GLY A 298 29.30 -52.93 88.52
N GLY A 299 30.47 -52.53 87.99
CA GLY A 299 30.60 -52.09 86.60
C GLY A 299 30.30 -53.20 85.56
N MET A 300 30.67 -54.45 85.84
CA MET A 300 30.38 -55.58 84.95
C MET A 300 28.89 -55.96 84.96
N THR A 301 28.22 -55.83 86.11
CA THR A 301 26.78 -56.12 86.23
C THR A 301 25.88 -55.16 85.46
N GLU A 302 26.30 -53.92 85.20
CA GLU A 302 25.57 -52.96 84.36
C GLU A 302 25.88 -53.14 82.85
N LEU A 303 27.09 -53.59 82.50
CA LEU A 303 27.50 -53.77 81.11
C LEU A 303 26.87 -54.99 80.43
N VAL A 304 26.68 -56.09 81.16
CA VAL A 304 26.16 -57.35 80.59
C VAL A 304 24.71 -57.22 80.07
N PRO A 305 23.76 -56.58 80.79
CA PRO A 305 22.40 -56.34 80.29
C PRO A 305 22.38 -55.46 79.04
N VAL A 306 23.20 -54.40 79.00
CA VAL A 306 23.28 -53.48 77.86
C VAL A 306 23.84 -54.18 76.62
N ALA A 307 24.85 -55.03 76.78
CA ALA A 307 25.39 -55.83 75.69
C ALA A 307 24.37 -56.85 75.16
N LYS A 308 23.65 -57.55 76.06
CA LYS A 308 22.60 -58.50 75.66
C LYS A 308 21.44 -57.81 74.94
N SER A 309 20.99 -56.66 75.45
CA SER A 309 19.94 -55.86 74.82
C SER A 309 20.30 -55.45 73.39
N ARG A 310 21.54 -55.01 73.15
CA ARG A 310 21.98 -54.59 71.81
C ARG A 310 22.19 -55.75 70.84
N VAL A 311 22.51 -56.96 71.31
CA VAL A 311 22.64 -58.16 70.45
C VAL A 311 21.28 -58.69 70.02
N SER A 312 20.24 -58.46 70.82
CA SER A 312 18.86 -58.88 70.52
C SER A 312 18.05 -57.86 69.72
N ASP A 313 18.58 -56.65 69.51
CA ASP A 313 17.86 -55.58 68.82
C ASP A 313 17.97 -55.75 67.30
N SER A 314 16.89 -56.22 66.68
CA SER A 314 16.79 -56.36 65.22
C SER A 314 16.58 -54.98 64.61
N GLY A 315 17.68 -54.28 64.32
CA GLY A 315 17.70 -52.87 63.90
C GLY A 315 16.46 -52.40 63.14
N HIS A 316 15.77 -51.42 63.71
CA HIS A 316 14.59 -50.79 63.10
C HIS A 316 15.05 -49.85 61.98
N ILE A 317 14.78 -50.23 60.73
CA ILE A 317 15.10 -49.40 59.56
C ILE A 317 13.82 -48.68 59.12
N GLU A 318 13.69 -47.40 59.45
CA GLU A 318 12.67 -46.52 58.88
C GLU A 318 13.15 -45.95 57.54
N SER A 319 12.57 -46.44 56.45
CA SER A 319 12.77 -45.87 55.12
C SER A 319 11.82 -44.70 54.88
N MET A 320 12.30 -43.47 55.11
CA MET A 320 11.54 -42.26 54.73
C MET A 320 11.66 -42.01 53.22
N SER A 321 10.59 -42.34 52.49
CA SER A 321 10.41 -41.98 51.09
C SER A 321 9.92 -40.54 50.98
N TYR A 322 10.81 -39.62 50.58
CA TYR A 322 10.44 -38.24 50.27
C TYR A 322 9.71 -38.18 48.92
N ARG A 323 8.38 -38.04 48.94
CA ARG A 323 7.60 -37.57 47.79
C ARG A 323 8.00 -36.12 47.50
N ARG A 324 8.72 -35.89 46.39
CA ARG A 324 8.88 -34.55 45.81
C ARG A 324 7.59 -34.20 45.07
N ASP A 325 6.83 -33.27 45.62
CA ASP A 325 5.72 -32.62 44.91
C ASP A 325 6.30 -31.69 43.82
N PHE A 326 6.07 -32.05 42.57
CA PHE A 326 6.40 -31.23 41.41
C PHE A 326 5.40 -30.07 41.30
N TYR A 327 5.83 -28.86 41.64
CA TYR A 327 5.11 -27.64 41.29
C TYR A 327 5.28 -27.35 39.79
N MET A 328 4.21 -27.53 39.01
CA MET A 328 4.14 -27.05 37.62
C MET A 328 4.00 -25.53 37.60
N VAL A 329 5.06 -24.84 37.17
CA VAL A 329 5.05 -23.40 36.85
C VAL A 329 4.46 -23.22 35.46
N TYR A 330 3.20 -22.77 35.40
CA TYR A 330 2.55 -22.32 34.16
C TYR A 330 3.12 -20.97 33.73
N ASN A 331 3.91 -20.94 32.66
CA ASN A 331 4.30 -19.70 31.99
C ASN A 331 3.10 -19.14 31.21
N LYS A 332 2.51 -18.07 31.75
CA LYS A 332 1.43 -17.30 31.12
C LYS A 332 2.02 -16.34 30.10
N THR A 333 2.07 -16.74 28.84
CA THR A 333 2.51 -15.88 27.74
C THR A 333 1.47 -14.79 27.47
N ARG A 334 1.83 -13.55 27.82
CA ARG A 334 1.06 -12.33 27.58
C ARG A 334 1.21 -11.93 26.11
N MET A 335 0.28 -12.34 25.26
CA MET A 335 0.13 -11.81 23.90
C MET A 335 -0.48 -10.41 23.99
N GLY A 336 0.38 -9.39 23.93
CA GLY A 336 -0.01 -8.00 23.77
C GLY A 336 -0.42 -7.72 22.34
N ASN A 337 -1.65 -7.22 22.19
CA ASN A 337 -2.19 -6.61 20.98
C ASN A 337 -1.29 -5.45 20.52
N ASN A 338 -0.88 -5.47 19.26
CA ASN A 338 -0.50 -4.26 18.53
C ASN A 338 -1.42 -4.12 17.31
N LYS A 339 -2.47 -3.30 17.49
CA LYS A 339 -3.04 -2.50 16.41
C LYS A 339 -2.25 -1.19 16.40
N GLU A 340 -1.71 -0.82 15.25
CA GLU A 340 -1.63 0.57 14.76
C GLU A 340 -0.86 0.62 13.42
N LYS A 341 -1.63 0.67 12.33
CA LYS A 341 -1.61 1.68 11.24
C LYS A 341 -2.26 1.13 9.98
#